data_AF-A4FYG2-F1
#
_entry.id   AF-A4FYG2-F1
#
_cell.length_a   1.000
_cell.length_b   1.000
_cell.length_c   1.000
_cell.angle_alpha   90.00
_cell.angle_beta   90.00
_cell.angle_gamma   90.00
#
_symmetry.space_group_name_H-M   'P 1'
#
loop_
_entity.id
_entity.type
_entity.pdbx_description
1 polymer ?
#
loop_
_entity_poly.entity_id
_entity_poly.type
_entity_poly.pdbx_seq_one_letter_code
_entity_poly.pdbx_strand_id
1 'polypeptide(L)'
;MAKIGEHKAEFHGKHFGKNVSVIIEKGKDKNPKTDKYDIYNEEKEGTVTVFFDEVKSFQSNGATKYLANIPISLLSEVIDSKIADEGGFGEMFDKCVANGKVWEIVRMIRNGNSEKTIECYAEDLNIPEAVIKKAYEVIENAKSQEA
;
A
#
# COMPACT_ATOMS: atom_id res chain seq x y z
N MET A 1 -2.31 21.65 3.36
CA MET A 1 -3.50 21.08 4.02
C MET A 1 -3.87 19.84 3.24
N ALA A 2 -3.96 18.70 3.91
CA ALA A 2 -4.28 17.43 3.27
C ALA A 2 -5.70 17.48 2.68
N LYS A 3 -5.91 16.82 1.54
CA LYS A 3 -7.24 16.58 0.99
C LYS A 3 -7.59 15.12 1.25
N ILE A 4 -8.49 14.90 2.19
CA ILE A 4 -8.92 13.56 2.59
C ILE A 4 -10.31 13.33 2.00
N GLY A 5 -10.46 12.22 1.27
CA GLY A 5 -11.73 11.69 0.80
C GLY A 5 -11.84 10.21 1.12
N GLU A 6 -13.02 9.64 0.85
CA GLU A 6 -13.37 8.27 1.24
C GLU A 6 -12.42 7.18 0.71
N HIS A 7 -11.86 7.39 -0.48
CA HIS A 7 -11.01 6.41 -1.16
C HIS A 7 -9.57 6.88 -1.40
N LYS A 8 -9.27 8.14 -1.07
CA LYS A 8 -8.04 8.82 -1.46
C LYS A 8 -7.69 9.91 -0.47
N ALA A 9 -6.43 9.97 -0.07
CA ALA A 9 -5.87 11.09 0.67
C ALA A 9 -4.65 11.66 -0.07
N GLU A 10 -4.61 12.99 -0.20
CA GLU A 10 -3.52 13.72 -0.84
C GLU A 10 -2.84 14.66 0.16
N PHE A 11 -1.52 14.51 0.29
CA PHE A 11 -0.66 15.29 1.16
C PHE A 11 0.33 16.08 0.31
N HIS A 12 0.56 17.35 0.64
CA HIS A 12 1.44 18.24 -0.11
C HIS A 12 2.50 18.82 0.83
N GLY A 13 3.78 18.71 0.46
CA GLY A 13 4.87 19.20 1.30
C GLY A 13 4.82 20.73 1.44
N LYS A 14 4.51 21.24 2.63
CA LYS A 14 4.40 22.70 2.88
C LYS A 14 5.60 23.52 2.40
N HIS A 15 6.81 23.04 2.63
CA HIS A 15 8.05 23.72 2.23
C HIS A 15 8.38 23.57 0.74
N PHE A 16 7.75 22.62 0.04
CA PHE A 16 8.03 22.26 -1.35
C PHE A 16 6.84 22.58 -2.29
N GLY A 17 5.76 23.15 -1.75
CA GLY A 17 4.55 23.47 -2.52
C GLY A 17 3.87 22.22 -3.11
N LYS A 18 3.32 22.36 -4.33
CA LYS A 18 2.69 21.24 -5.07
C LYS A 18 3.71 20.32 -5.75
N ASN A 19 5.01 20.59 -5.62
CA ASN A 19 6.06 19.85 -6.33
C ASN A 19 6.40 18.52 -5.65
N VAL A 20 6.15 18.42 -4.34
CA VAL A 20 6.28 17.17 -3.59
C VAL A 20 4.94 16.81 -2.97
N SER A 21 4.41 15.63 -3.31
CA SER A 21 3.15 15.15 -2.77
C SER A 21 3.14 13.64 -2.55
N VAL A 22 2.36 13.20 -1.57
CA VAL A 22 2.06 11.79 -1.32
C VAL A 22 0.57 11.59 -1.49
N ILE A 23 0.19 10.61 -2.30
CA ILE A 23 -1.19 10.22 -2.52
C ILE A 23 -1.33 8.78 -2.02
N ILE A 24 -2.30 8.55 -1.13
CA ILE A 24 -2.65 7.24 -0.60
C ILE A 24 -4.06 6.91 -1.07
N GLU A 25 -4.24 5.78 -1.75
CA GLU A 25 -5.54 5.35 -2.29
C GLU A 25 -5.88 3.93 -1.85
N LYS A 26 -7.19 3.65 -1.67
CA LYS A 26 -7.70 2.28 -1.53
C LYS A 26 -7.30 1.43 -2.75
N GLY A 27 -7.26 0.11 -2.54
CA GLY A 27 -6.99 -0.83 -3.63
C GLY A 27 -7.99 -0.70 -4.77
N LYS A 28 -7.53 -1.02 -5.98
CA LYS A 28 -8.33 -0.89 -7.21
C LYS A 28 -8.28 -2.16 -8.06
N ASP A 29 -9.39 -2.49 -8.68
CA ASP A 29 -9.51 -3.49 -9.74
C ASP A 29 -9.37 -2.89 -11.12
N LYS A 30 -8.87 -3.70 -12.05
CA LYS A 30 -8.83 -3.36 -13.46
C LYS A 30 -10.25 -3.38 -14.02
N ASN A 31 -10.69 -2.26 -14.54
CA ASN A 31 -11.98 -2.12 -15.17
C ASN A 31 -11.92 -2.68 -16.60
N PRO A 32 -12.72 -3.70 -16.91
CA PRO A 32 -12.70 -4.34 -18.23
C PRO A 32 -13.21 -3.41 -19.35
N LYS A 33 -13.91 -2.33 -19.01
CA LYS A 33 -14.42 -1.36 -19.99
C LYS A 33 -13.42 -0.27 -20.35
N THR A 34 -12.59 0.15 -19.39
CA THR A 34 -11.63 1.26 -19.58
C THR A 34 -10.18 0.80 -19.68
N ASP A 35 -9.92 -0.47 -19.37
CA ASP A 35 -8.59 -1.07 -19.18
C ASP A 35 -7.74 -0.40 -18.09
N LYS A 36 -8.36 0.44 -17.24
CA LYS A 36 -7.70 1.19 -16.16
C LYS A 36 -8.02 0.60 -14.80
N TYR A 37 -7.13 0.82 -13.82
CA TYR A 37 -7.39 0.50 -12.42
C TYR A 37 -8.20 1.63 -11.78
N ASP A 38 -9.53 1.61 -11.95
CA ASP A 38 -10.44 2.68 -11.52
C ASP A 38 -11.69 2.20 -10.74
N ILE A 39 -11.79 0.90 -10.43
CA ILE A 39 -12.85 0.34 -9.58
C ILE A 39 -12.28 0.12 -8.17
N TYR A 40 -12.78 0.81 -7.15
CA TYR A 40 -12.28 0.62 -5.78
C TYR A 40 -12.69 -0.74 -5.21
N ASN A 41 -11.73 -1.42 -4.58
CA ASN A 41 -11.90 -2.72 -3.93
C ASN A 41 -11.23 -2.70 -2.55
N GLU A 42 -12.03 -2.82 -1.49
CA GLU A 42 -11.57 -2.78 -0.10
C GLU A 42 -10.82 -4.04 0.34
N GLU A 43 -10.78 -5.09 -0.47
CA GLU A 43 -10.03 -6.32 -0.22
C GLU A 43 -8.63 -6.30 -0.85
N LYS A 44 -8.33 -5.29 -1.67
CA LYS A 44 -7.02 -5.13 -2.31
C LYS A 44 -6.08 -4.25 -1.52
N GLU A 45 -4.79 -4.48 -1.73
CA GLU A 45 -3.72 -3.61 -1.25
C GLU A 45 -3.92 -2.19 -1.80
N GLY A 46 -3.81 -1.20 -0.92
CA GLY A 46 -3.83 0.21 -1.31
C GLY A 46 -2.60 0.61 -2.12
N THR A 47 -2.59 1.82 -2.67
CA THR A 47 -1.44 2.33 -3.42
C THR A 47 -0.92 3.62 -2.81
N VAL A 48 0.41 3.76 -2.81
CA VAL A 48 1.08 5.01 -2.44
C VAL A 48 1.79 5.54 -3.67
N THR A 49 1.40 6.74 -4.11
CA THR A 49 2.08 7.47 -5.18
C THR A 49 2.80 8.67 -4.59
N VAL A 50 4.09 8.80 -4.88
CA VAL A 50 4.89 9.94 -4.42
C VAL A 50 5.37 10.74 -5.63
N PHE A 51 5.08 12.04 -5.62
CA PHE A 51 5.62 13.01 -6.56
C PHE A 51 6.78 13.72 -5.90
N PHE A 52 7.88 13.87 -6.64
CA PHE A 52 9.10 14.50 -6.17
C PHE A 52 9.43 15.68 -7.07
N ASP A 53 10.03 16.71 -6.47
CA ASP A 53 10.59 17.87 -7.17
C ASP A 53 11.91 17.51 -7.85
N GLU A 54 12.78 16.78 -7.14
CA GLU A 54 14.07 16.33 -7.62
C GLU A 54 14.29 14.84 -7.33
N VAL A 55 14.69 14.11 -8.37
CA VAL A 55 15.15 12.72 -8.25
C VAL A 55 16.54 12.63 -8.86
N LYS A 56 17.52 12.23 -8.04
CA LYS A 56 18.91 12.04 -8.50
C LYS A 56 19.07 10.62 -8.98
N SER A 57 19.44 10.43 -10.25
CA SER A 57 19.83 9.12 -10.76
C SER A 57 21.34 8.89 -10.61
N PHE A 58 21.74 7.64 -10.38
CA PHE A 58 23.14 7.24 -10.33
C PHE A 58 23.30 5.80 -10.83
N GLN A 59 24.49 5.47 -11.34
CA GLN A 59 24.82 4.12 -11.80
C GLN A 59 25.46 3.31 -10.68
N SER A 60 24.99 2.09 -10.45
CA SER A 60 25.57 1.17 -9.46
C SER A 60 25.35 -0.28 -9.89
N ASN A 61 26.43 -1.06 -9.99
CA ASN A 61 26.42 -2.46 -10.42
C ASN A 61 25.70 -2.68 -11.76
N GLY A 62 25.89 -1.79 -12.73
CA GLY A 62 25.27 -1.89 -14.05
C GLY A 62 23.77 -1.55 -14.09
N ALA A 63 23.19 -1.05 -13.00
CA ALA A 63 21.80 -0.62 -12.93
C ALA A 63 21.69 0.87 -12.62
N THR A 64 20.76 1.55 -13.30
CA THR A 64 20.31 2.90 -12.93
C THR A 64 19.51 2.81 -11.64
N LYS A 65 19.99 3.49 -10.60
CA LYS A 65 19.31 3.66 -9.32
C LYS A 65 18.86 5.11 -9.16
N TYR A 66 17.87 5.31 -8.29
CA TYR A 66 17.28 6.62 -8.03
C TYR A 66 17.34 6.92 -6.53
N LEU A 67 17.73 8.15 -6.20
CA LEU A 67 17.68 8.71 -4.86
C LEU A 67 16.64 9.83 -4.86
N ALA A 68 15.62 9.68 -4.03
CA ALA A 68 14.58 10.68 -3.81
C ALA A 68 14.58 11.08 -2.33
N ASN A 69 14.48 12.38 -2.04
CA ASN A 69 14.36 12.88 -0.69
C ASN A 69 12.89 13.12 -0.37
N ILE A 70 12.35 12.38 0.60
CA ILE A 70 11.00 12.62 1.11
C ILE A 70 11.11 13.61 2.28
N PRO A 71 10.46 14.79 2.22
CA PRO A 71 10.48 15.74 3.33
C PRO A 71 9.88 15.12 4.60
N ILE A 72 10.60 15.19 5.72
CA ILE A 72 10.12 14.63 7.00
C ILE A 72 8.81 15.30 7.45
N SER A 73 8.59 16.58 7.11
CA SER A 73 7.34 17.29 7.39
C SER A 73 6.14 16.68 6.67
N LEU A 74 6.35 16.09 5.48
CA LEU A 74 5.28 15.42 4.73
C LEU A 74 4.88 14.12 5.44
N LEU A 75 5.87 13.37 5.96
CA LEU A 75 5.61 12.18 6.76
C LEU A 75 4.89 12.53 8.07
N SER A 76 5.27 13.62 8.74
CA SER A 76 4.56 14.13 9.92
C SER A 76 3.10 14.44 9.60
N GLU A 77 2.81 15.12 8.49
CA GLU A 77 1.42 15.44 8.11
C GLU A 77 0.55 14.20 7.87
N VAL A 78 1.14 13.13 7.30
CA VAL A 78 0.45 11.84 7.14
C VAL A 78 0.14 11.23 8.51
N ILE A 79 1.12 11.17 9.41
CA ILE A 79 0.96 10.61 10.76
C ILE A 79 -0.07 11.42 11.57
N ASP A 80 0.06 12.74 11.57
CA ASP A 80 -0.84 13.64 12.30
C ASP A 80 -2.28 13.48 11.79
N SER A 81 -2.46 13.36 10.47
CA SER A 81 -3.78 13.14 9.89
C SER A 81 -4.34 11.76 10.18
N LYS A 82 -3.49 10.72 10.25
CA LYS A 82 -3.89 9.36 10.65
C LYS A 82 -4.43 9.36 12.09
N ILE A 83 -3.81 10.13 12.98
CA ILE A 83 -4.19 10.22 14.39
C ILE A 83 -5.44 11.09 14.59
N ALA A 84 -5.54 12.21 13.86
CA ALA A 84 -6.61 13.19 14.05
C ALA A 84 -7.96 12.79 13.45
N ASP A 85 -7.98 11.90 12.45
CA ASP A 85 -9.20 11.51 11.72
C ASP A 85 -9.61 10.07 12.06
N GLU A 86 -10.21 9.90 13.25
CA GLU A 86 -10.70 8.61 13.76
C GLU A 86 -11.82 7.98 12.91
N GLY A 87 -12.39 8.68 11.92
CA GLY A 87 -13.54 8.20 11.13
C GLY A 87 -13.34 8.10 9.61
N GLY A 88 -12.21 8.58 9.05
CA GLY A 88 -12.02 8.64 7.60
C GLY A 88 -10.67 8.08 7.14
N PHE A 89 -9.63 8.88 7.25
CA PHE A 89 -8.30 8.53 6.77
C PHE A 89 -7.62 7.47 7.62
N GLY A 90 -7.70 7.54 8.95
CA GLY A 90 -7.05 6.58 9.83
C GLY A 90 -7.51 5.14 9.57
N GLU A 91 -8.83 4.92 9.54
CA GLU A 91 -9.42 3.62 9.25
C GLU A 91 -9.09 3.13 7.83
N MET A 92 -9.20 4.01 6.83
CA MET A 92 -8.82 3.68 5.45
C MET A 92 -7.35 3.26 5.36
N PHE A 93 -6.45 4.01 6.01
CA PHE A 93 -5.02 3.73 6.01
C PHE A 93 -4.71 2.39 6.68
N ASP A 94 -5.29 2.13 7.86
CA ASP A 94 -5.09 0.88 8.59
C ASP A 94 -5.61 -0.33 7.82
N LYS A 95 -6.76 -0.20 7.12
CA LYS A 95 -7.26 -1.22 6.19
C LYS A 95 -6.29 -1.47 5.03
N CYS A 96 -5.76 -0.41 4.42
CA CYS A 96 -4.77 -0.56 3.33
C CYS A 96 -3.51 -1.30 3.79
N VAL A 97 -3.00 -0.97 4.98
CA VAL A 97 -1.84 -1.65 5.59
C VAL A 97 -2.14 -3.11 5.89
N ALA A 98 -3.31 -3.41 6.47
CA ALA A 98 -3.72 -4.78 6.75
C ALA A 98 -3.81 -5.62 5.46
N ASN A 99 -4.40 -5.07 4.39
CA ASN A 99 -4.45 -5.75 3.10
C ASN A 99 -3.05 -5.91 2.47
N GLY A 100 -2.15 -4.94 2.63
CA GLY A 100 -0.75 -5.11 2.19
C GLY A 100 -0.09 -6.33 2.81
N LYS A 101 -0.26 -6.53 4.12
CA LYS A 101 0.23 -7.73 4.83
C LYS A 101 -0.38 -9.03 4.29
N VAL A 102 -1.67 -9.02 3.95
CA VAL A 102 -2.33 -10.17 3.29
C VAL A 102 -1.62 -10.47 1.96
N TRP A 103 -1.39 -9.46 1.13
CA TRP A 103 -0.81 -9.64 -0.21
C TRP A 103 0.67 -10.04 -0.18
N GLU A 104 1.43 -9.63 0.84
CA GLU A 104 2.77 -10.16 1.11
C GLU A 104 2.73 -11.67 1.37
N ILE A 105 1.81 -12.13 2.23
CA ILE A 105 1.64 -13.56 2.52
C ILE A 105 1.15 -14.32 1.28
N VAL A 106 0.18 -13.78 0.53
CA VAL A 106 -0.27 -14.34 -0.76
C VAL A 106 0.92 -14.54 -1.70
N ARG A 107 1.85 -13.57 -1.77
CA ARG A 107 3.07 -13.68 -2.57
C ARG A 107 4.00 -14.77 -2.05
N MET A 108 4.15 -14.92 -0.73
CA MET A 108 4.92 -16.02 -0.15
C MET A 108 4.33 -17.38 -0.51
N ILE A 109 3.00 -17.55 -0.40
CA ILE A 109 2.30 -18.79 -0.77
C ILE A 109 2.53 -19.09 -2.26
N ARG A 110 2.35 -18.10 -3.15
CA ARG A 110 2.57 -18.26 -4.60
C ARG A 110 4.01 -18.61 -4.96
N ASN A 111 4.97 -18.14 -4.17
CA ASN A 111 6.39 -18.49 -4.32
C ASN A 111 6.74 -19.88 -3.75
N GLY A 112 5.76 -20.64 -3.24
CA GLY A 112 5.95 -21.99 -2.74
C GLY A 112 6.56 -22.07 -1.34
N ASN A 113 6.46 -21.01 -0.53
CA ASN A 113 6.88 -21.07 0.88
C ASN A 113 5.98 -22.02 1.67
N SER A 114 6.56 -22.75 2.62
CA SER A 114 5.81 -23.65 3.49
C SER A 114 4.93 -22.87 4.47
N GLU A 115 3.85 -23.49 4.96
CA GLU A 115 2.98 -22.93 5.99
C GLU A 115 3.78 -22.52 7.23
N LYS A 116 4.69 -23.38 7.70
CA LYS A 116 5.59 -23.08 8.81
C LYS A 116 6.46 -21.84 8.57
N THR A 117 6.94 -21.62 7.35
CA THR A 117 7.72 -20.41 7.01
C THR A 117 6.87 -19.15 7.11
N ILE A 118 5.61 -19.24 6.69
CA ILE A 118 4.65 -18.13 6.76
C ILE A 118 4.26 -17.85 8.21
N GLU A 119 4.03 -18.88 9.02
CA GLU A 119 3.75 -18.76 10.45
C GLU A 119 4.90 -18.07 11.19
N CYS A 120 6.15 -18.50 10.97
CA CYS A 120 7.32 -17.83 11.57
C CYS A 120 7.44 -16.36 11.15
N TYR A 121 7.25 -16.06 9.85
CA TYR A 121 7.24 -14.67 9.35
C TYR A 121 6.17 -13.82 10.04
N ALA A 122 4.97 -14.39 10.21
CA ALA A 122 3.87 -13.70 10.86
C ALA A 122 4.15 -13.46 12.35
N GLU A 123 4.71 -14.44 13.05
CA GLU A 123 5.12 -14.33 14.45
C GLU A 123 6.17 -13.21 14.64
N ASP A 124 7.24 -13.24 13.82
CA ASP A 124 8.33 -12.25 13.86
C ASP A 124 7.83 -10.80 13.70
N LEU A 125 6.77 -10.60 12.92
CA LEU A 125 6.19 -9.29 12.61
C LEU A 125 4.90 -8.98 13.37
N ASN A 126 4.53 -9.81 14.34
CA ASN A 126 3.27 -9.72 15.10
C ASN A 126 2.04 -9.56 14.17
N ILE A 127 2.01 -10.32 13.08
CA ILE A 127 0.89 -10.35 12.14
C ILE A 127 -0.17 -11.31 12.71
N PRO A 128 -1.43 -10.86 12.90
CA PRO A 128 -2.49 -11.70 13.43
C PRO A 128 -2.79 -12.91 12.52
N GLU A 129 -3.12 -14.05 13.12
CA GLU A 129 -3.49 -15.28 12.40
C GLU A 129 -4.64 -15.08 11.40
N ALA A 130 -5.59 -14.19 11.73
CA ALA A 130 -6.68 -13.83 10.83
C ALA A 130 -6.21 -13.27 9.47
N VAL A 131 -5.05 -12.59 9.43
CA VAL A 131 -4.43 -12.08 8.19
C VAL A 131 -3.88 -13.24 7.35
N ILE A 132 -3.27 -14.24 8.01
CA ILE A 132 -2.76 -15.45 7.36
C ILE A 132 -3.93 -16.22 6.74
N LYS A 133 -4.99 -16.46 7.51
CA LYS A 133 -6.21 -17.14 7.03
C LYS A 133 -6.80 -16.45 5.80
N LYS A 134 -6.95 -15.12 5.84
CA LYS A 134 -7.44 -14.33 4.70
C LYS A 134 -6.56 -14.50 3.46
N ALA A 135 -5.24 -14.62 3.61
CA ALA A 135 -4.33 -14.85 2.48
C ALA A 135 -4.55 -16.22 1.82
N TYR A 136 -4.80 -17.27 2.59
CA TYR A 136 -5.15 -18.59 2.06
C TYR A 136 -6.51 -18.57 1.35
N GLU A 137 -7.53 -17.92 1.93
CA GLU A 137 -8.85 -17.75 1.30
C GLU A 137 -8.75 -17.05 -0.06
N VAL A 138 -7.90 -16.01 -0.19
CA VAL A 138 -7.64 -15.33 -1.47
C VAL A 138 -7.07 -16.29 -2.53
N ILE A 139 -6.16 -17.19 -2.14
CA ILE A 139 -5.58 -18.20 -3.04
C ILE A 139 -6.61 -19.24 -3.46
N GLU A 140 -7.44 -19.73 -2.53
CA GLU A 140 -8.49 -20.71 -2.80
C GLU A 140 -9.58 -20.16 -3.73
N ASN A 141 -9.99 -18.91 -3.49
CA ASN A 141 -10.97 -18.23 -4.33
C ASN A 141 -10.46 -17.99 -5.75
N ALA A 142 -9.17 -17.66 -5.91
CA ALA A 142 -8.55 -17.51 -7.23
C ALA A 142 -8.54 -18.83 -8.02
N LYS A 143 -8.20 -19.96 -7.36
CA LYS A 143 -8.24 -21.29 -8.01
C LYS A 143 -9.65 -21.68 -8.45
N SER A 144 -10.66 -21.31 -7.67
CA SER A 144 -12.08 -21.60 -7.97
C SER A 144 -12.62 -20.79 -9.14
N GLN A 145 -11.98 -19.66 -9.50
CA GLN A 145 -12.35 -18.84 -10.66
C GLN A 145 -11.63 -19.26 -11.95
N GLU A 146 -10.57 -20.06 -11.85
CA GLU A 146 -9.77 -20.58 -12.97
C GLU A 146 -10.18 -22.01 -13.39
N ALA A 147 -11.04 -22.68 -12.61
CA ALA A 147 -11.58 -24.02 -12.86
C ALA A 147 -12.97 -23.99 -13.51
#